data_AF-A0A1A9DMU8-F1
#
_entry.id   AF-A0A1A9DMU8-F1
#
_cell.length_a   1.000
_cell.length_b   1.000
_cell.length_c   1.000
_cell.angle_alpha   90.00
_cell.angle_beta   90.00
_cell.angle_gamma   90.00
#
_symmetry.space_group_name_H-M   'P 1'
#
loop_
_entity.id
_entity.type
_entity.pdbx_description
1 polymer ?
#
loop_
_entity_poly.entity_id
_entity_poly.type
_entity_poly.pdbx_seq_one_letter_code
_entity_poly.pdbx_strand_id
1 'polypeptide(L)'
;MIDRDGLAGLIRLMPPPVGAGAMVHWEAVQTAWGLVFPSDFQGFLAHYGDGLLDLDLSVLIPSTVTPETCDEPGAPKGGMGFITADARATWMDTGPNGIDAAVGDLVAWGADGSADLYCWLANGEPEDWPVVLFSHGDDTWTRFDCGMTQFLCRVLSADSRAEAMQDSALWGAGLHWP
;
A
#
# COMPACT_ATOMS: atom_id res chain seq x y z
N MET A 1 7.74 -26.80 2.44
CA MET A 1 7.03 -25.68 3.08
C MET A 1 7.05 -24.57 2.05
N ILE A 2 5.98 -24.48 1.26
CA ILE A 2 5.87 -23.42 0.23
C ILE A 2 5.75 -22.14 1.01
N ASP A 3 6.69 -21.23 0.81
CA ASP A 3 6.57 -19.86 1.28
C ASP A 3 5.28 -19.30 0.68
N ARG A 4 4.23 -19.24 1.50
CA ARG A 4 2.89 -18.75 1.13
C ARG A 4 2.79 -17.24 1.32
N ASP A 5 3.88 -16.63 1.76
CA ASP A 5 3.93 -15.26 2.20
C ASP A 5 4.69 -14.44 1.13
N GLY A 6 4.14 -13.28 0.76
CA GLY A 6 4.77 -12.37 -0.20
C GLY A 6 4.25 -12.51 -1.64
N LEU A 7 4.94 -11.87 -2.59
CA LEU A 7 4.48 -11.70 -3.98
C LEU A 7 4.16 -13.02 -4.70
N ALA A 8 4.97 -14.06 -4.53
CA ALA A 8 4.73 -15.35 -5.17
C ALA A 8 3.48 -16.06 -4.61
N GLY A 9 3.19 -15.88 -3.33
CA GLY A 9 1.94 -16.33 -2.70
C GLY A 9 0.75 -15.56 -3.26
N LEU A 10 0.89 -14.24 -3.40
CA LEU A 10 -0.15 -13.36 -3.94
C LEU A 10 -0.52 -13.74 -5.38
N ILE A 11 0.46 -13.95 -6.26
CA ILE A 11 0.25 -14.40 -7.65
C ILE A 11 -0.48 -15.74 -7.73
N ARG A 12 -0.30 -16.63 -6.75
CA ARG A 12 -1.02 -17.91 -6.71
C ARG A 12 -2.46 -17.76 -6.23
N LEU A 13 -2.70 -16.84 -5.29
CA LEU A 13 -4.04 -16.54 -4.78
C LEU A 13 -4.87 -15.77 -5.81
N MET A 14 -4.23 -14.89 -6.56
CA MET A 14 -4.89 -13.97 -7.48
C MET A 14 -3.97 -13.73 -8.68
N PRO A 15 -4.03 -14.57 -9.72
CA PRO A 15 -3.20 -14.39 -10.90
C PRO A 15 -3.39 -13.00 -11.53
N PRO A 16 -2.31 -12.30 -11.90
CA PRO A 16 -2.40 -10.96 -12.48
C PRO A 16 -3.16 -10.98 -13.81
N PRO A 17 -3.97 -9.96 -14.11
CA PRO A 17 -4.65 -9.85 -15.39
C PRO A 17 -3.67 -9.82 -16.58
N VAL A 18 -4.08 -10.35 -17.72
CA VAL A 18 -3.26 -10.33 -18.94
C VAL A 18 -3.00 -8.88 -19.36
N GLY A 19 -1.72 -8.52 -19.48
CA GLY A 19 -1.30 -7.17 -19.86
C GLY A 19 -1.34 -6.14 -18.73
N ALA A 20 -1.60 -6.58 -17.49
CA ALA A 20 -1.38 -5.75 -16.30
C ALA A 20 0.12 -5.50 -16.06
N GLY A 21 0.40 -4.61 -15.11
CA GLY A 21 1.76 -4.22 -14.76
C GLY A 21 2.07 -2.77 -15.13
N ALA A 22 2.91 -2.14 -14.33
CA ALA A 22 3.42 -0.80 -14.54
C ALA A 22 4.94 -0.84 -14.78
N MET A 23 5.39 -0.07 -15.75
CA MET A 23 6.82 0.17 -15.96
C MET A 23 7.24 1.39 -15.14
N VAL A 24 7.98 1.16 -14.07
CA VAL A 24 8.46 2.23 -13.18
C VAL A 24 9.97 2.42 -13.37
N HIS A 25 10.39 3.67 -13.57
CA HIS A 25 11.81 4.04 -13.60
C HIS A 25 12.35 4.17 -12.16
N TRP A 26 12.63 3.03 -11.53
CA TRP A 26 12.97 2.96 -10.11
C TRP A 26 14.13 3.86 -9.68
N GLU A 27 15.20 3.97 -10.47
CA GLU A 27 16.33 4.85 -10.13
C GLU A 27 15.89 6.32 -9.97
N ALA A 28 15.09 6.83 -10.91
CA ALA A 28 14.59 8.19 -10.89
C ALA A 28 13.58 8.40 -9.75
N VAL A 29 12.66 7.44 -9.57
CA VAL A 29 11.68 7.45 -8.49
C VAL A 29 12.36 7.45 -7.13
N GLN A 30 13.28 6.53 -6.87
CA GLN A 30 13.98 6.43 -5.59
C GLN A 30 14.80 7.68 -5.29
N THR A 31 15.43 8.27 -6.31
CA THR A 31 16.14 9.55 -6.20
C THR A 31 15.20 10.68 -5.82
N ALA A 32 14.05 10.80 -6.50
CA ALA A 32 13.06 11.85 -6.21
C ALA A 32 12.41 11.67 -4.84
N TRP A 33 12.20 10.43 -4.42
CA TRP A 33 11.61 10.10 -3.13
C TRP A 33 12.59 10.18 -1.97
N GLY A 34 13.90 10.02 -2.22
CA GLY A 34 14.92 9.86 -1.18
C GLY A 34 14.77 8.53 -0.42
N LEU A 35 14.12 7.55 -1.05
CA LEU A 35 13.74 6.26 -0.45
C LEU A 35 14.05 5.14 -1.44
N VAL A 36 14.45 3.99 -0.92
CA VAL A 36 14.42 2.73 -1.67
C VAL A 36 13.09 2.04 -1.35
N PHE A 37 12.34 1.62 -2.36
CA PHE A 37 11.05 0.98 -2.14
C PHE A 37 11.20 -0.53 -1.89
N PRO A 38 10.33 -1.16 -1.07
CA PRO A 38 10.38 -2.58 -0.81
C PRO A 38 10.29 -3.40 -2.11
N SER A 39 11.09 -4.46 -2.21
CA SER A 39 11.18 -5.29 -3.42
C SER A 39 9.84 -5.94 -3.79
N ASP A 40 9.02 -6.25 -2.78
CA ASP A 40 7.71 -6.85 -2.96
C ASP A 40 6.70 -5.89 -3.58
N PHE A 41 6.76 -4.60 -3.24
CA PHE A 41 5.99 -3.54 -3.89
C PHE A 41 6.43 -3.33 -5.33
N GLN A 42 7.76 -3.31 -5.59
CA GLN A 42 8.27 -3.17 -6.96
C GLN A 42 7.77 -4.31 -7.86
N GLY A 43 7.84 -5.55 -7.35
CA GLY A 43 7.33 -6.71 -8.04
C GLY A 43 5.81 -6.72 -8.17
N PHE A 44 5.08 -6.25 -7.16
CA PHE A 44 3.62 -6.08 -7.27
C PHE A 44 3.28 -5.13 -8.42
N LEU A 45 3.86 -3.94 -8.48
CA LEU A 45 3.59 -2.99 -9.56
C LEU A 45 3.95 -3.59 -10.93
N ALA A 46 5.05 -4.34 -11.03
CA ALA A 46 5.44 -4.98 -12.29
C ALA A 46 4.42 -6.03 -12.79
N HIS A 47 3.66 -6.66 -11.89
CA HIS A 47 2.68 -7.70 -12.23
C HIS A 47 1.23 -7.19 -12.29
N TYR A 48 0.84 -6.30 -11.39
CA TYR A 48 -0.55 -5.84 -11.22
C TYR A 48 -0.75 -4.38 -11.66
N GLY A 49 0.31 -3.58 -11.74
CA GLY A 49 0.20 -2.15 -12.02
C GLY A 49 -0.42 -1.41 -10.85
N ASP A 50 -1.34 -0.49 -11.15
CA ASP A 50 -2.16 0.25 -10.17
C ASP A 50 -3.38 -0.56 -9.68
N GLY A 51 -3.58 -1.77 -10.22
CA GLY A 51 -4.85 -2.46 -10.17
C GLY A 51 -4.99 -3.54 -9.10
N LEU A 52 -5.81 -3.24 -8.09
CA LEU A 52 -6.79 -4.15 -7.48
C LEU A 52 -8.20 -3.56 -7.55
N LEU A 53 -8.48 -2.81 -8.63
CA LEU A 53 -9.68 -1.98 -8.76
C LEU A 53 -11.00 -2.75 -8.64
N ASP A 54 -11.04 -4.01 -9.09
CA ASP A 54 -12.21 -4.88 -8.94
C ASP A 54 -12.52 -5.20 -7.46
N LEU A 55 -11.55 -4.98 -6.57
CA LEU A 55 -11.64 -5.18 -5.12
C LEU A 55 -11.65 -3.85 -4.34
N ASP A 56 -11.97 -2.74 -5.01
CA ASP A 56 -12.05 -1.38 -4.45
C ASP A 56 -10.71 -0.80 -3.96
N LEU A 57 -9.59 -1.53 -4.08
CA LEU A 57 -8.26 -1.05 -3.68
C LEU A 57 -7.49 -0.48 -4.89
N SER A 58 -7.09 0.77 -4.78
CA SER A 58 -6.17 1.42 -5.73
C SER A 58 -4.75 1.39 -5.17
N VAL A 59 -3.82 0.74 -5.89
CA VAL A 59 -2.39 0.78 -5.53
C VAL A 59 -1.71 1.92 -6.28
N LEU A 60 -1.02 2.78 -5.55
CA LEU A 60 -0.51 4.04 -6.06
C LEU A 60 0.87 3.83 -6.70
N ILE A 61 1.01 4.20 -7.97
CA ILE A 61 2.30 4.15 -8.67
C ILE A 61 3.14 5.38 -8.29
N PRO A 62 4.36 5.21 -7.76
CA PRO A 62 5.23 6.32 -7.41
C PRO A 62 5.69 7.06 -8.68
N SER A 63 5.77 8.39 -8.58
CA SER A 63 6.17 9.26 -9.69
C SER A 63 7.24 10.27 -9.28
N THR A 64 7.86 10.90 -10.28
CA THR A 64 8.85 11.98 -10.13
C THR A 64 8.27 13.36 -10.45
N VAL A 65 6.98 13.45 -10.75
CA VAL A 65 6.30 14.69 -11.12
C VAL A 65 6.33 15.73 -10.00
N THR A 66 6.45 17.00 -10.35
CA THR A 66 6.38 18.13 -9.41
C THR A 66 5.00 18.80 -9.53
N PRO A 67 4.62 19.68 -8.59
CA PRO A 67 3.41 20.49 -8.74
C PRO A 67 3.39 21.35 -10.02
N GLU A 68 4.53 21.52 -10.70
CA GLU A 68 4.63 22.25 -11.98
C GLU A 68 4.38 21.34 -13.20
N THR A 69 4.49 20.02 -13.02
CA THR A 69 4.29 19.01 -14.08
C THR A 69 3.06 18.13 -13.84
N CYS A 70 2.29 18.42 -12.78
CA CYS A 70 1.02 17.80 -12.45
C CYS A 70 -0.07 18.85 -12.31
N ASP A 71 -1.23 18.59 -12.93
CA ASP A 71 -2.43 19.42 -12.81
C ASP A 71 -3.10 19.32 -11.41
N GLU A 72 -2.54 18.53 -10.49
CA GLU A 72 -3.02 18.37 -9.12
C GLU A 72 -2.25 19.29 -8.16
N PRO A 73 -2.90 20.36 -7.64
CA PRO A 73 -2.28 21.25 -6.69
C PRO A 73 -2.08 20.53 -5.35
N GLY A 74 -0.84 20.46 -4.87
CA GLY A 74 -0.60 20.18 -3.44
C GLY A 74 0.33 19.03 -3.09
N ALA A 75 0.82 18.22 -4.04
CA ALA A 75 1.83 17.22 -3.70
C ALA A 75 2.85 16.95 -4.82
N PRO A 76 4.16 17.16 -4.57
CA PRO A 76 5.18 16.56 -5.43
C PRO A 76 5.05 15.03 -5.37
N LYS A 77 5.37 14.35 -6.47
CA LYS A 77 5.40 12.90 -6.67
C LYS A 77 4.06 12.24 -7.05
N GLY A 78 3.13 13.03 -7.58
CA GLY A 78 1.88 12.54 -8.19
C GLY A 78 0.88 12.02 -7.16
N GLY A 79 -0.05 11.16 -7.58
CA GLY A 79 -1.12 10.65 -6.71
C GLY A 79 -0.60 9.97 -5.43
N MET A 80 0.49 9.19 -5.52
CA MET A 80 1.11 8.59 -4.33
C MET A 80 1.64 9.63 -3.34
N GLY A 81 2.23 10.71 -3.85
CA GLY A 81 2.67 11.85 -3.03
C GLY A 81 1.50 12.58 -2.38
N PHE A 82 0.39 12.74 -3.11
CA PHE A 82 -0.83 13.37 -2.62
C PHE A 82 -1.45 12.58 -1.48
N ILE A 83 -1.70 11.29 -1.68
CA ILE A 83 -2.26 10.43 -0.63
C ILE A 83 -1.29 10.28 0.56
N THR A 84 0.03 10.31 0.33
CA THR A 84 1.00 10.35 1.44
C THR A 84 0.86 11.64 2.26
N ALA A 85 0.64 12.78 1.62
CA ALA A 85 0.42 14.04 2.34
C ALA A 85 -0.90 14.01 3.13
N ASP A 86 -1.96 13.46 2.54
CA ASP A 86 -3.26 13.27 3.18
C ASP A 86 -3.15 12.35 4.40
N ALA A 87 -2.53 11.17 4.24
CA ALA A 87 -2.29 10.24 5.34
C ALA A 87 -1.51 10.87 6.51
N ARG A 88 -0.54 11.74 6.22
CA ARG A 88 0.21 12.47 7.24
C ARG A 88 -0.64 13.53 7.95
N ALA A 89 -1.53 14.21 7.24
CA ALA A 89 -2.48 15.13 7.86
C ALA A 89 -3.44 14.36 8.79
N THR A 90 -4.04 13.27 8.31
CA THR A 90 -4.89 12.39 9.11
C THR A 90 -4.17 11.86 10.34
N TRP A 91 -2.90 11.44 10.21
CA TRP A 91 -2.08 10.99 11.34
C TRP A 91 -1.95 12.05 12.44
N MET A 92 -1.77 13.32 12.06
CA MET A 92 -1.67 14.43 13.03
C MET A 92 -3.01 14.77 13.67
N ASP A 93 -4.10 14.72 12.90
CA ASP A 93 -5.43 15.10 13.36
C ASP A 93 -6.05 14.06 14.31
N THR A 94 -5.80 12.78 14.03
CA THR A 94 -6.41 11.65 14.74
C THR A 94 -5.59 11.18 15.94
N GLY A 95 -4.26 11.33 15.87
CA GLY A 95 -3.35 10.94 16.95
C GLY A 95 -3.36 9.41 17.18
N PRO A 96 -2.59 8.63 16.40
CA PRO A 96 -2.65 7.17 16.44
C PRO A 96 -2.22 6.62 17.79
N ASN A 97 -3.23 6.28 18.60
CA ASN A 97 -3.01 5.72 19.92
C ASN A 97 -2.33 4.36 19.79
N GLY A 98 -1.13 4.22 20.36
CA GLY A 98 -0.42 2.94 20.47
C GLY A 98 0.55 2.62 19.34
N ILE A 99 0.76 3.51 18.35
CA ILE A 99 1.84 3.36 17.36
C ILE A 99 2.88 4.45 17.58
N ASP A 100 4.05 4.07 18.11
CA ASP A 100 5.18 4.98 18.31
C ASP A 100 5.98 5.11 17.00
N ALA A 101 5.60 6.09 16.18
CA ALA A 101 6.27 6.39 14.91
C ALA A 101 6.18 7.88 14.58
N ALA A 102 7.16 8.40 13.83
CA ALA A 102 7.11 9.76 13.35
C ALA A 102 6.19 9.87 12.12
N VAL A 103 5.39 10.94 12.06
CA VAL A 103 4.55 11.24 10.88
C VAL A 103 5.36 11.29 9.57
N GLY A 104 6.64 11.69 9.65
CA GLY A 104 7.55 11.75 8.51
C GLY A 104 7.88 10.38 7.91
N ASP A 105 7.72 9.31 8.67
CA ASP A 105 7.97 7.93 8.24
C ASP A 105 6.78 7.36 7.46
N LEU A 106 5.60 7.98 7.56
CA LEU A 106 4.41 7.49 6.90
C LEU A 106 4.49 7.71 5.38
N VAL A 107 4.34 6.64 4.61
CA VAL A 107 4.30 6.67 3.14
C VAL A 107 3.10 5.85 2.68
N ALA A 108 2.13 6.48 2.01
CA ALA A 108 0.96 5.79 1.50
C ALA A 108 1.28 5.05 0.20
N TRP A 109 0.78 3.82 0.08
CA TRP A 109 0.91 2.96 -1.10
C TRP A 109 -0.42 2.55 -1.70
N GLY A 110 -1.52 2.76 -0.99
CA GLY A 110 -2.85 2.52 -1.51
C GLY A 110 -3.94 3.28 -0.78
N ALA A 111 -5.10 3.36 -1.40
CA ALA A 111 -6.35 3.84 -0.83
C ALA A 111 -7.51 3.08 -1.45
N ASP A 112 -8.63 2.99 -0.75
CA ASP A 112 -9.87 2.42 -1.29
C ASP A 112 -11.03 3.42 -1.35
N GLY A 113 -12.16 3.00 -1.91
CA GLY A 113 -13.35 3.83 -2.07
C GLY A 113 -14.00 4.29 -0.77
N SER A 114 -13.62 3.68 0.36
CA SER A 114 -14.08 4.05 1.71
C SER A 114 -13.19 5.12 2.37
N ALA A 115 -12.17 5.59 1.65
CA ALA A 115 -11.12 6.49 2.13
C ALA A 115 -10.19 5.85 3.18
N ASP A 116 -10.14 4.52 3.27
CA ASP A 116 -9.12 3.85 4.06
C ASP A 116 -7.75 4.06 3.41
N LEU A 117 -6.72 4.29 4.24
CA LEU A 117 -5.38 4.62 3.78
C LEU A 117 -4.42 3.50 4.13
N TYR A 118 -3.73 2.99 3.12
CA TYR A 118 -2.79 1.89 3.24
C TYR A 118 -1.38 2.45 3.14
N CYS A 119 -0.63 2.38 4.24
CA CYS A 119 0.68 3.01 4.38
C CYS A 119 1.76 2.02 4.80
N TRP A 120 3.01 2.44 4.66
CA TRP A 120 4.16 1.88 5.38
C TRP A 120 4.64 2.86 6.46
N LEU A 121 5.33 2.33 7.45
CA LEU A 121 6.30 3.11 8.24
C LEU A 121 7.69 2.91 7.64
N ALA A 122 8.12 3.88 6.83
CA ALA A 122 9.35 3.87 6.06
C ALA A 122 10.58 4.25 6.89
N ASN A 123 10.78 3.54 8.00
CA ASN A 123 11.91 3.72 8.91
C ASN A 123 12.76 2.45 8.96
N GLY A 124 14.06 2.58 8.69
CA GLY A 124 14.98 1.44 8.59
C GLY A 124 15.01 0.81 7.20
N GLU A 125 15.31 -0.49 7.15
CA GLU A 125 15.46 -1.24 5.89
C GLU A 125 14.11 -1.42 5.18
N PRO A 126 14.03 -1.17 3.85
CA PRO A 126 12.76 -1.25 3.10
C PRO A 126 12.00 -2.57 3.22
N GLU A 127 12.72 -3.68 3.28
CA GLU A 127 12.09 -5.02 3.37
C GLU A 127 11.44 -5.28 4.73
N ASP A 128 11.75 -4.47 5.75
CA ASP A 128 11.23 -4.59 7.11
C ASP A 128 10.12 -3.56 7.40
N TRP A 129 9.75 -2.71 6.43
CA TRP A 129 8.73 -1.68 6.63
C TRP A 129 7.36 -2.32 6.89
N PRO A 130 6.75 -2.10 8.07
CA PRO A 130 5.44 -2.65 8.39
C PRO A 130 4.34 -1.89 7.65
N VAL A 131 3.27 -2.60 7.30
CA VAL A 131 2.04 -1.96 6.86
C VAL A 131 1.35 -1.29 8.05
N VAL A 132 0.84 -0.09 7.83
CA VAL A 132 -0.04 0.62 8.75
C VAL A 132 -1.25 1.10 7.98
N LEU A 133 -2.43 0.72 8.45
CA LEU A 133 -3.71 1.02 7.86
C LEU A 133 -4.43 2.07 8.70
N PHE A 134 -5.00 3.07 8.06
CA PHE A 134 -6.06 3.89 8.65
C PHE A 134 -7.42 3.38 8.14
N SER A 135 -8.30 2.99 9.06
CA SER A 135 -9.71 2.79 8.73
C SER A 135 -10.47 4.08 8.98
N HIS A 136 -11.00 4.67 7.90
CA HIS A 136 -11.73 5.93 7.95
C HIS A 136 -13.08 5.78 8.66
N GLY A 137 -13.72 4.61 8.56
CA GLY A 137 -14.99 4.33 9.25
C GLY A 137 -14.87 4.38 10.78
N ASP A 138 -13.73 3.91 11.31
CA ASP A 138 -13.48 3.76 12.75
C ASP A 138 -12.48 4.79 13.31
N ASP A 139 -11.97 5.68 12.48
CA ASP A 139 -10.93 6.68 12.82
C ASP A 139 -9.72 6.04 13.54
N THR A 140 -9.33 4.84 13.08
CA THR A 140 -8.41 3.96 13.80
C THR A 140 -7.23 3.57 12.93
N TRP A 141 -6.03 3.68 13.52
CA TRP A 141 -4.79 3.20 12.92
C TRP A 141 -4.43 1.81 13.44
N THR A 142 -4.19 0.87 12.52
CA THR A 142 -3.78 -0.51 12.84
C THR A 142 -2.44 -0.83 12.18
N ARG A 143 -1.51 -1.38 12.96
CA ARG A 143 -0.20 -1.82 12.48
C ARG A 143 -0.18 -3.32 12.22
N PHE A 144 0.39 -3.71 11.09
CA PHE A 144 0.68 -5.09 10.73
C PHE A 144 2.18 -5.26 10.49
N ASP A 145 2.84 -6.10 11.30
CA ASP A 145 4.27 -6.39 11.17
C ASP A 145 4.54 -7.34 10.00
N CYS A 146 4.33 -6.84 8.79
CA CYS A 146 4.64 -7.49 7.52
C CYS A 146 4.70 -6.46 6.37
N GLY A 147 5.39 -6.83 5.28
CA GLY A 147 5.39 -6.07 4.03
C GLY A 147 4.05 -6.13 3.28
N MET A 148 3.95 -5.36 2.21
CA MET A 148 2.69 -5.12 1.49
C MET A 148 2.06 -6.41 0.94
N THR A 149 2.84 -7.21 0.22
CA THR A 149 2.30 -8.40 -0.46
C THR A 149 1.92 -9.51 0.53
N GLN A 150 2.63 -9.61 1.66
CA GLN A 150 2.24 -10.52 2.74
C GLN A 150 0.96 -10.05 3.44
N PHE A 151 0.80 -8.73 3.68
CA PHE A 151 -0.45 -8.17 4.18
C PHE A 151 -1.62 -8.52 3.24
N LEU A 152 -1.48 -8.26 1.94
CA LEU A 152 -2.52 -8.61 0.95
C LEU A 152 -2.84 -10.10 0.94
N CYS A 153 -1.83 -10.99 1.02
CA CYS A 153 -2.07 -12.43 1.13
C CYS A 153 -2.93 -12.80 2.34
N ARG A 154 -2.67 -12.18 3.50
CA ARG A 154 -3.43 -12.42 4.73
C ARG A 154 -4.88 -11.98 4.58
N VAL A 155 -5.11 -10.77 4.06
CA VAL A 155 -6.47 -10.24 3.86
C VAL A 155 -7.25 -11.07 2.85
N LEU A 156 -6.67 -11.33 1.67
CA LEU A 156 -7.32 -12.08 0.59
C LEU A 156 -7.60 -13.54 0.94
N SER A 157 -6.89 -14.10 1.92
CA SER A 157 -7.10 -15.46 2.42
C SER A 157 -7.96 -15.54 3.69
N ALA A 158 -8.48 -14.40 4.17
CA ALA A 158 -9.19 -14.29 5.44
C ALA A 158 -8.38 -14.84 6.64
N ASP A 159 -7.08 -14.57 6.68
CA ASP A 159 -6.20 -14.96 7.78
C ASP A 159 -6.48 -14.07 9.00
N SER A 160 -6.71 -14.69 10.17
CA SER A 160 -7.04 -13.99 11.41
C SER A 160 -6.00 -12.96 11.86
N ARG A 161 -4.74 -13.05 11.39
CA ARG A 161 -3.72 -12.02 11.64
C ARG A 161 -4.04 -10.68 10.97
N ALA A 162 -5.01 -10.64 10.05
CA ALA A 162 -5.55 -9.44 9.42
C ALA A 162 -7.04 -9.25 9.71
N GLU A 163 -7.57 -9.80 10.82
CA GLU A 163 -9.00 -9.73 11.18
C GLU A 163 -9.57 -8.30 11.25
N ALA A 164 -8.72 -7.29 11.49
CA ALA A 164 -9.12 -5.88 11.41
C ALA A 164 -9.64 -5.47 10.01
N MET A 165 -9.38 -6.28 8.97
CA MET A 165 -9.88 -6.08 7.60
C MET A 165 -11.18 -6.84 7.31
N GLN A 166 -11.80 -7.52 8.28
CA GLN A 166 -12.94 -8.41 8.03
C GLN A 166 -14.15 -7.76 7.33
N ASP A 167 -14.31 -6.45 7.49
CA ASP A 167 -15.42 -5.67 6.92
C ASP A 167 -15.05 -5.04 5.55
N SER A 168 -13.81 -5.20 5.09
CA SER A 168 -13.33 -4.74 3.79
C SER A 168 -13.75 -5.67 2.65
N ALA A 169 -13.96 -5.11 1.46
CA ALA A 169 -14.22 -5.87 0.22
C ALA A 169 -13.06 -6.83 -0.15
N LEU A 170 -11.85 -6.57 0.34
CA LEU A 170 -10.68 -7.43 0.11
C LEU A 170 -10.75 -8.74 0.90
N TRP A 171 -11.50 -8.79 2.01
CA TRP A 171 -11.46 -9.91 2.94
C TRP A 171 -11.95 -11.20 2.29
N GLY A 172 -11.06 -12.19 2.19
CA GLY A 172 -11.36 -13.48 1.59
C GLY A 172 -11.60 -13.46 0.08
N ALA A 173 -11.40 -12.33 -0.61
CA ALA A 173 -11.68 -12.22 -2.04
C ALA A 173 -10.84 -13.21 -2.89
N GLY A 174 -9.62 -13.53 -2.44
CA GLY A 174 -8.75 -14.53 -3.07
C GLY A 174 -9.26 -15.97 -2.95
N LEU A 175 -10.21 -16.26 -2.06
CA LEU A 175 -10.84 -17.58 -1.93
C LEU A 175 -11.91 -17.83 -3.00
N HIS A 176 -12.37 -16.77 -3.65
CA HIS A 176 -13.41 -16.80 -4.67
C HIS A 176 -12.89 -16.43 -6.06
N TRP A 177 -11.60 -16.12 -6.17
CA TRP A 177 -10.96 -15.78 -7.43
C TRP A 177 -10.88 -17.02 -8.35
N PRO A 178 -11.34 -16.91 -9.61
CA PRO A 178 -11.42 -18.04 -10.54
C PRO A 178 -10.07 -18.54 -11.07
#